data_AF-A0A974WWW4-F1
#
_entry.id   AF-A0A974WWW4-F1
#
_cell.length_a   1.000
_cell.length_b   1.000
_cell.length_c   1.000
_cell.angle_alpha   90.00
_cell.angle_beta   90.00
_cell.angle_gamma   90.00
#
_symmetry.space_group_name_H-M   'P 1'
#
loop_
_entity.id
_entity.type
_entity.pdbx_description
1 polymer ?
#
loop_
_entity_poly.entity_id
_entity_poly.type
_entity_poly.pdbx_seq_one_letter_code
_entity_poly.pdbx_strand_id
1 'polypeptide(L)'
;MTVNFDSLLTSLSVEEKVAQMMVLGLTGTFVEPELVEFIEQYGLGGLRLSPHLARKFIRYLPDGAPGVENVNREPSFREKIFNMDIPPMRATAVEYAATLNKLRKLAFERKGLGLPLHMVADYESAGGDFTPPGMLCLPATMGLGHLGDCELIKKTSAALGKQLKAIGIDWIHSPVVDVNVNPANPEIYTRSYCEDTEVVIGCARAALQGLKSSNVIGCLKHYPGRGDTAFDAHFGVSDIPLSKEHMMKYQIV
;
A
#
# COMPACT_ATOMS: atom_id res chain seq x y z
N MET A 1 -22.38 -6.79 18.72
CA MET A 1 -21.55 -6.63 19.93
C MET A 1 -20.77 -5.34 19.79
N THR A 2 -20.87 -4.45 20.77
CA THR A 2 -19.95 -3.31 20.91
C THR A 2 -18.66 -3.83 21.55
N VAL A 3 -17.54 -3.71 20.86
CA VAL A 3 -16.22 -4.08 21.41
C VAL A 3 -15.83 -3.02 22.44
N ASN A 4 -15.48 -3.45 23.66
CA ASN A 4 -14.91 -2.57 24.67
C ASN A 4 -13.39 -2.51 24.46
N PHE A 5 -12.91 -1.45 23.83
CA PHE A 5 -11.49 -1.29 23.51
C PHE A 5 -10.60 -1.15 24.76
N ASP A 6 -11.06 -0.51 25.82
CA ASP A 6 -10.26 -0.35 27.04
C ASP A 6 -10.03 -1.70 27.73
N SER A 7 -11.08 -2.53 27.81
CA SER A 7 -10.96 -3.89 28.34
C SER A 7 -10.06 -4.77 27.45
N LEU A 8 -10.13 -4.59 26.13
CA LEU A 8 -9.28 -5.30 25.18
C LEU A 8 -7.80 -4.89 25.36
N LEU A 9 -7.52 -3.59 25.39
CA LEU A 9 -6.17 -3.05 25.55
C LEU A 9 -5.57 -3.42 26.91
N THR A 10 -6.36 -3.42 27.99
CA THR A 10 -5.88 -3.82 29.31
C THR A 10 -5.55 -5.32 29.40
N SER A 11 -6.19 -6.16 28.59
CA SER A 11 -5.93 -7.61 28.56
C SER A 11 -4.65 -8.02 27.83
N LEU A 12 -4.10 -7.17 26.98
CA LEU A 12 -2.89 -7.45 26.20
C LEU A 12 -1.61 -7.18 27.01
N SER A 13 -0.62 -8.05 26.87
CA SER A 13 0.74 -7.80 27.35
C SER A 13 1.38 -6.59 26.64
N VAL A 14 2.52 -6.10 27.13
CA VAL A 14 3.26 -5.03 26.44
C VAL A 14 3.77 -5.51 25.08
N GLU A 15 4.28 -6.74 25.03
CA GLU A 15 4.75 -7.38 23.80
C GLU A 15 3.61 -7.53 22.78
N GLU A 16 2.42 -7.96 23.21
CA GLU A 16 1.26 -8.06 22.33
C GLU A 16 0.80 -6.68 21.82
N LYS A 17 0.84 -5.65 22.67
CA LYS A 17 0.56 -4.27 22.24
C LYS A 17 1.54 -3.78 21.18
N VAL A 18 2.83 -4.05 21.38
CA VAL A 18 3.86 -3.70 20.40
C VAL A 18 3.64 -4.48 19.10
N ALA A 19 3.36 -5.77 19.17
CA ALA A 19 3.09 -6.60 17.99
C ALA A 19 1.84 -6.14 17.22
N GLN A 20 0.80 -5.65 17.90
CA GLN A 20 -0.38 -5.05 17.26
C GLN A 20 -0.07 -3.74 16.52
N MET A 21 1.04 -3.07 16.82
CA MET A 21 1.53 -1.91 16.08
C MET A 21 2.43 -2.28 14.89
N MET A 22 2.76 -3.56 14.73
CA MET A 22 3.63 -4.03 13.67
C MET A 22 2.86 -4.55 12.46
N VAL A 23 3.40 -4.23 11.28
CA VAL A 23 2.92 -4.73 9.99
C VAL A 23 4.10 -5.38 9.27
N LEU A 24 4.02 -6.69 9.04
CA LEU A 24 5.10 -7.44 8.39
C LEU A 24 4.78 -7.73 6.92
N GLY A 25 5.81 -7.87 6.09
CA GLY A 25 5.64 -8.15 4.67
C GLY A 25 5.21 -9.60 4.42
N LEU A 26 4.27 -9.79 3.50
CA LEU A 26 3.98 -11.10 2.88
C LEU A 26 4.09 -10.96 1.36
N THR A 27 4.92 -11.79 0.74
CA THR A 27 5.07 -11.81 -0.72
C THR A 27 4.36 -13.02 -1.29
N GLY A 28 3.32 -12.77 -2.08
CA GLY A 28 2.54 -13.84 -2.68
C GLY A 28 1.79 -14.69 -1.65
N THR A 29 1.89 -16.00 -1.83
CA THR A 29 1.34 -17.06 -0.97
C THR A 29 2.40 -17.82 -0.18
N PHE A 30 3.67 -17.40 -0.26
CA PHE A 30 4.75 -18.02 0.50
C PHE A 30 4.72 -17.52 1.94
N VAL A 31 4.52 -18.42 2.89
CA VAL A 31 4.45 -18.11 4.32
C VAL A 31 5.73 -18.59 4.99
N GLU A 32 6.54 -17.66 5.45
CA GLU A 32 7.77 -17.94 6.19
C GLU A 32 7.45 -18.46 7.61
N PRO A 33 8.23 -19.44 8.14
CA PRO A 33 8.06 -19.91 9.51
C PRO A 33 8.13 -18.80 10.56
N GLU A 34 9.01 -17.82 10.36
CA GLU A 34 9.18 -16.66 11.23
C GLU A 34 7.89 -15.83 11.27
N LEU A 35 7.20 -15.68 10.14
CA LEU A 35 5.92 -14.99 10.11
C LEU A 35 4.86 -15.72 10.93
N VAL A 36 4.82 -17.06 10.86
CA VAL A 36 3.93 -17.89 11.69
C VAL A 36 4.23 -17.68 13.17
N GLU A 37 5.51 -17.66 13.55
CA GLU A 37 5.95 -17.39 14.91
C GLU A 37 5.48 -16.01 15.41
N PHE A 38 5.62 -14.96 14.60
CA PHE A 38 5.13 -13.62 14.94
C PHE A 38 3.62 -13.59 15.18
N ILE A 39 2.85 -14.33 14.38
CA ILE A 39 1.40 -14.43 14.52
C ILE A 39 1.01 -15.23 15.77
N GLU A 40 1.65 -16.37 16.03
CA GLU A 40 1.26 -17.31 17.10
C GLU A 40 1.82 -16.96 18.47
N GLN A 41 3.01 -16.38 18.55
CA GLN A 41 3.63 -16.04 19.83
C GLN A 41 3.28 -14.61 20.28
N TYR A 42 3.37 -13.63 19.37
CA TYR A 42 3.27 -12.22 19.76
C TYR A 42 1.94 -11.55 19.42
N GLY A 43 1.18 -12.11 18.49
CA GLY A 43 -0.13 -11.57 18.11
C GLY A 43 0.07 -10.37 17.21
N LEU A 44 0.70 -10.61 16.06
CA LEU A 44 0.96 -9.60 15.04
C LEU A 44 -0.33 -8.84 14.65
N GLY A 45 -0.22 -7.52 14.43
CA GLY A 45 -1.34 -6.66 14.04
C GLY A 45 -1.80 -6.86 12.59
N GLY A 46 -0.86 -6.95 11.65
CA GLY A 46 -1.23 -7.13 10.25
C GLY A 46 -0.10 -7.40 9.28
N LEU A 47 -0.47 -7.51 8.00
CA LEU A 47 0.44 -7.85 6.90
C LEU A 47 0.37 -6.84 5.76
N ARG A 48 1.54 -6.39 5.29
CA ARG A 48 1.70 -5.66 4.02
C ARG A 48 1.92 -6.66 2.90
N LEU A 49 0.94 -6.72 2.01
CA LEU A 49 0.86 -7.67 0.93
C LEU A 49 1.58 -7.17 -0.32
N SER A 50 2.33 -8.07 -0.93
CA SER A 50 2.98 -7.87 -2.23
C SER A 50 2.62 -9.04 -3.15
N PRO A 51 2.49 -8.85 -4.47
CA PRO A 51 2.24 -9.97 -5.37
C PRO A 51 3.46 -10.89 -5.45
N HIS A 52 3.25 -12.14 -5.87
CA HIS A 52 4.36 -13.08 -6.12
C HIS A 52 5.30 -12.55 -7.20
N LEU A 53 6.59 -12.84 -7.02
CA LEU A 53 7.75 -12.48 -7.85
C LEU A 53 7.45 -12.16 -9.33
N ALA A 54 7.08 -10.91 -9.54
CA ALA A 54 7.91 -10.00 -10.30
C ALA A 54 7.89 -8.68 -9.54
N ARG A 55 8.79 -8.52 -8.55
CA ARG A 55 9.14 -7.20 -8.04
C ARG A 55 9.91 -6.47 -9.16
N LYS A 56 9.24 -6.20 -10.29
CA LYS A 56 9.51 -4.98 -11.04
C LYS A 56 9.00 -3.90 -10.09
N PHE A 57 9.88 -3.39 -9.23
CA PHE A 57 9.79 -1.97 -8.98
C PHE A 57 9.67 -1.36 -10.37
N ILE A 58 8.54 -0.69 -10.63
CA ILE A 58 8.48 0.20 -11.79
C ILE A 58 9.73 1.06 -11.60
N ARG A 59 10.67 0.97 -12.55
CA ARG A 59 11.82 1.87 -12.53
C ARG A 59 11.22 3.24 -12.73
N TYR A 60 11.08 3.99 -11.64
CA TYR A 60 10.59 5.35 -11.66
C TYR A 60 11.54 6.24 -12.47
N LEU A 61 12.82 5.84 -12.58
CA LEU A 61 13.86 6.51 -13.34
C LEU A 61 14.60 5.56 -14.30
N PRO A 62 14.97 6.02 -15.51
CA PRO A 62 15.85 5.28 -16.43
C PRO A 62 17.24 5.04 -15.83
N ASP A 63 17.95 4.01 -16.32
CA ASP A 63 19.37 3.82 -15.98
C ASP A 63 20.18 5.05 -16.40
N GLY A 64 20.93 5.63 -15.45
CA GLY A 64 21.73 6.83 -15.68
C GLY A 64 20.99 8.16 -15.46
N ALA A 65 19.79 8.15 -14.87
CA ALA A 65 19.13 9.39 -14.47
C ALA A 65 19.99 10.20 -13.47
N PRO A 66 20.06 11.54 -13.58
CA PRO A 66 20.83 12.38 -12.68
C PRO A 66 20.44 12.15 -11.22
N GLY A 67 21.41 11.88 -10.34
CA GLY A 67 21.17 11.66 -8.91
C GLY A 67 20.79 10.23 -8.51
N VAL A 68 20.73 9.29 -9.46
CA VAL A 68 20.52 7.86 -9.16
C VAL A 68 21.87 7.14 -9.10
N GLU A 69 22.34 6.86 -7.89
CA GLU A 69 23.44 5.91 -7.69
C GLU A 69 22.87 4.49 -7.53
N ASN A 70 23.22 3.60 -8.46
CA ASN A 70 22.90 2.19 -8.33
C ASN A 70 23.76 1.57 -7.22
N VAL A 71 23.16 1.30 -6.06
CA VAL A 71 23.84 0.57 -4.99
C VAL A 71 24.02 -0.89 -5.44
N ASN A 72 25.23 -1.22 -5.85
CA ASN A 72 25.65 -2.60 -6.11
C ASN A 72 25.72 -3.35 -4.78
N ARG A 73 24.66 -4.09 -4.45
CA ARG A 73 24.67 -5.07 -3.36
C ARG A 73 25.17 -6.38 -3.94
N GLU A 74 26.07 -7.10 -3.26
CA GLU A 74 26.53 -8.43 -3.69
C GLU A 74 26.07 -9.50 -2.68
N PRO A 75 25.34 -10.55 -3.12
CA PRO A 75 24.78 -10.70 -4.47
C PRO A 75 23.68 -9.66 -4.71
N SER A 76 23.50 -9.27 -5.97
CA SER A 76 22.50 -8.29 -6.36
C SER A 76 21.11 -8.74 -5.93
N PHE A 77 20.23 -7.78 -5.63
CA PHE A 77 18.84 -8.10 -5.32
C PHE A 77 18.19 -8.92 -6.45
N ARG A 78 18.61 -8.67 -7.70
CA ARG A 78 18.25 -9.48 -8.85
C ARG A 78 18.78 -10.90 -8.74
N GLU A 79 20.05 -11.13 -8.42
CA GLU A 79 20.58 -12.50 -8.26
C GLU A 79 19.91 -13.24 -7.12
N LYS A 80 19.61 -12.59 -5.99
CA LYS A 80 18.88 -13.21 -4.88
C LYS A 80 17.48 -13.71 -5.27
N ILE A 81 16.87 -13.11 -6.30
CA ILE A 81 15.49 -13.38 -6.71
C ILE A 81 15.41 -14.21 -7.99
N PHE A 82 16.28 -13.94 -8.96
CA PHE A 82 16.22 -14.49 -10.32
C PHE A 82 17.23 -15.63 -10.55
N ASN A 83 18.23 -15.85 -9.66
CA ASN A 83 19.04 -17.10 -9.68
C ASN A 83 18.39 -18.25 -8.90
N MET A 84 17.18 -18.05 -8.40
CA MET A 84 16.36 -19.18 -7.99
C MET A 84 15.66 -19.69 -9.25
N ASP A 85 15.97 -20.91 -9.70
CA ASP A 85 15.22 -21.66 -10.73
C ASP A 85 13.80 -22.01 -10.24
N ILE A 86 13.09 -21.02 -9.70
CA ILE A 86 11.74 -21.11 -9.19
C ILE A 86 10.86 -20.43 -10.24
N PRO A 87 10.04 -21.19 -11.01
CA PRO A 87 9.07 -20.57 -11.90
C PRO A 87 8.24 -19.57 -11.11
N PRO A 88 7.90 -18.39 -11.67
CA PRO A 88 7.15 -17.37 -10.93
C PRO A 88 5.88 -18.04 -10.39
N MET A 89 5.80 -18.18 -9.06
CA MET A 89 4.65 -18.81 -8.42
C MET A 89 3.44 -17.92 -8.66
N ARG A 90 2.67 -18.19 -9.70
CA ARG A 90 1.45 -17.44 -10.00
C ARG A 90 0.33 -18.02 -9.16
N ALA A 91 0.15 -17.49 -7.95
CA ALA A 91 -1.04 -17.78 -7.18
C ALA A 91 -2.25 -17.13 -7.84
N THR A 92 -3.28 -17.91 -8.12
CA THR A 92 -4.62 -17.42 -8.50
C THR A 92 -5.21 -16.58 -7.37
N ALA A 93 -6.23 -15.75 -7.68
CA ALA A 93 -6.98 -15.03 -6.65
C ALA A 93 -7.55 -15.96 -5.55
N VAL A 94 -7.96 -17.18 -5.93
CA VAL A 94 -8.50 -18.19 -5.01
C VAL A 94 -7.43 -18.70 -4.05
N GLU A 95 -6.25 -19.06 -4.57
CA GLU A 95 -5.12 -19.50 -3.74
C GLU A 95 -4.63 -18.38 -2.83
N TYR A 96 -4.60 -17.14 -3.33
CA TYR A 96 -4.23 -15.97 -2.53
C TYR A 96 -5.21 -15.76 -1.37
N ALA A 97 -6.51 -15.77 -1.64
CA ALA A 97 -7.55 -15.66 -0.63
C ALA A 97 -7.48 -16.80 0.39
N ALA A 98 -7.23 -18.04 -0.06
CA ALA A 98 -7.07 -19.19 0.81
C ALA A 98 -5.88 -19.03 1.76
N THR A 99 -4.74 -18.55 1.28
CA THR A 99 -3.57 -18.26 2.12
C THR A 99 -3.88 -17.18 3.15
N LEU A 100 -4.48 -16.05 2.75
CA LEU A 100 -4.82 -14.98 3.70
C LEU A 100 -5.83 -15.45 4.75
N ASN A 101 -6.82 -16.26 4.37
CA ASN A 101 -7.78 -16.84 5.30
C ASN A 101 -7.11 -17.79 6.30
N LYS A 102 -6.13 -18.60 5.87
CA LYS A 102 -5.32 -19.44 6.77
C LYS A 102 -4.58 -18.60 7.80
N LEU A 103 -3.96 -17.49 7.40
CA LEU A 103 -3.22 -16.61 8.31
C LEU A 103 -4.14 -15.87 9.28
N ARG A 104 -5.31 -15.39 8.83
CA ARG A 104 -6.31 -14.81 9.74
C ARG A 104 -6.82 -15.82 10.76
N LYS A 105 -7.10 -17.05 10.31
CA LYS A 105 -7.53 -18.14 11.19
C LYS A 105 -6.46 -18.44 12.24
N LEU A 106 -5.20 -18.54 11.84
CA LEU A 106 -4.06 -18.71 12.73
C LEU A 106 -4.00 -17.60 13.81
N ALA A 107 -4.14 -16.34 13.41
CA ALA A 107 -4.13 -15.21 14.34
C ALA A 107 -5.33 -15.22 15.30
N PHE A 108 -6.50 -15.66 14.83
CA PHE A 108 -7.70 -15.75 15.65
C PHE A 108 -7.67 -16.93 16.63
N GLU A 109 -7.05 -18.04 16.24
CA GLU A 109 -6.95 -19.28 17.04
C GLU A 109 -5.68 -19.35 17.91
N ARG A 110 -4.82 -18.32 17.87
CA ARG A 110 -3.60 -18.25 18.69
C ARG A 110 -3.90 -18.44 20.17
N LYS A 111 -2.91 -18.93 20.92
CA LYS A 111 -2.99 -18.96 22.38
C LYS A 111 -2.99 -17.53 22.93
N GLY A 112 -3.97 -17.20 23.77
CA GLY A 112 -4.15 -15.84 24.31
C GLY A 112 -5.34 -15.15 23.65
N LEU A 113 -5.32 -13.81 23.56
CA LEU A 113 -6.37 -13.06 22.88
C LEU A 113 -6.17 -13.14 21.36
N GLY A 114 -7.11 -13.77 20.67
CA GLY A 114 -7.11 -13.88 19.21
C GLY A 114 -7.69 -12.62 18.54
N LEU A 115 -6.82 -11.80 17.94
CA LEU A 115 -7.21 -10.65 17.13
C LEU A 115 -6.94 -10.96 15.65
N PRO A 116 -7.90 -10.70 14.75
CA PRO A 116 -7.70 -10.96 13.33
C PRO A 116 -6.67 -10.01 12.74
N LEU A 117 -5.77 -10.53 11.89
CA LEU A 117 -4.82 -9.74 11.13
C LEU A 117 -5.56 -8.77 10.19
N HIS A 118 -5.14 -7.50 10.21
CA HIS A 118 -5.48 -6.59 9.12
C HIS A 118 -4.56 -6.86 7.92
N MET A 119 -5.11 -6.78 6.72
CA MET A 119 -4.38 -7.05 5.47
C MET A 119 -4.32 -5.76 4.65
N VAL A 120 -3.11 -5.25 4.40
CA VAL A 120 -2.88 -3.98 3.71
C VAL A 120 -2.06 -4.15 2.44
N ALA A 121 -2.36 -3.39 1.39
CA ALA A 121 -1.60 -3.40 0.14
C ALA A 121 -1.42 -2.00 -0.46
N ASP A 122 -0.38 -1.82 -1.27
CA ASP A 122 -0.21 -0.64 -2.11
C ASP A 122 -0.92 -0.87 -3.45
N TYR A 123 -2.15 -0.37 -3.56
CA TYR A 123 -2.92 -0.37 -4.81
C TYR A 123 -3.36 1.04 -5.18
N GLU A 124 -2.78 1.57 -6.25
CA GLU A 124 -3.00 2.93 -6.73
C GLU A 124 -3.50 2.94 -8.18
N SER A 125 -4.27 1.94 -8.60
CA SER A 125 -4.65 1.70 -10.01
C SER A 125 -3.46 1.25 -10.88
N ALA A 126 -3.31 1.77 -12.10
CA ALA A 126 -2.30 1.37 -13.08
C ALA A 126 -0.83 1.55 -12.65
N GLY A 127 -0.57 2.27 -11.55
CA GLY A 127 0.77 2.47 -10.97
C GLY A 127 1.05 1.69 -9.68
N GLY A 128 0.12 0.84 -9.21
CA GLY A 128 0.26 0.15 -7.93
C GLY A 128 1.24 -1.03 -7.96
N ASP A 129 2.03 -1.17 -6.89
CA ASP A 129 2.90 -2.32 -6.60
C ASP A 129 2.17 -3.67 -6.56
N PHE A 130 0.85 -3.64 -6.34
CA PHE A 130 0.03 -4.82 -6.15
C PHE A 130 -0.95 -4.98 -7.31
N THR A 131 -0.91 -6.07 -8.05
CA THR A 131 -2.01 -6.48 -8.96
C THR A 131 -2.04 -8.01 -8.97
N PRO A 132 -2.90 -8.64 -8.15
CA PRO A 132 -2.99 -10.08 -8.10
C PRO A 132 -3.65 -10.63 -9.37
N PRO A 133 -3.35 -11.89 -9.76
CA PRO A 133 -3.94 -12.49 -10.95
C PRO A 133 -5.47 -12.48 -10.92
N GLY A 134 -6.09 -12.02 -12.01
CA GLY A 134 -7.54 -11.95 -12.17
C GLY A 134 -8.19 -10.65 -11.68
N MET A 135 -7.43 -9.71 -11.12
CA MET A 135 -7.94 -8.39 -10.77
C MET A 135 -7.87 -7.43 -11.97
N LEU A 136 -8.92 -6.65 -12.18
CA LEU A 136 -8.95 -5.60 -13.20
C LEU A 136 -8.03 -4.46 -12.80
N CYS A 137 -7.11 -4.11 -13.70
CA CYS A 137 -6.36 -2.86 -13.62
C CYS A 137 -7.29 -1.69 -13.89
N LEU A 138 -7.29 -0.70 -13.01
CA LEU A 138 -8.06 0.51 -13.16
C LEU A 138 -7.22 1.63 -13.81
N PRO A 139 -7.84 2.63 -14.45
CA PRO A 139 -7.11 3.75 -15.07
C PRO A 139 -6.23 4.48 -14.07
N ALA A 140 -5.09 5.01 -14.53
CA ALA A 140 -4.19 5.83 -13.71
C ALA A 140 -4.93 7.00 -13.04
N THR A 141 -4.55 7.34 -11.82
CA THR A 141 -5.19 8.38 -11.00
C THR A 141 -5.14 9.75 -11.67
N MET A 142 -4.04 10.13 -12.32
CA MET A 142 -3.96 11.38 -13.09
C MET A 142 -5.01 11.45 -14.21
N GLY A 143 -5.25 10.32 -14.89
CA GLY A 143 -6.28 10.23 -15.92
C GLY A 143 -7.69 10.40 -15.33
N LEU A 144 -7.95 9.80 -14.17
CA LEU A 144 -9.21 9.97 -13.45
C LEU A 144 -9.40 11.42 -12.95
N GLY A 145 -8.33 12.05 -12.45
CA GLY A 145 -8.35 13.44 -12.02
C GLY A 145 -8.63 14.41 -13.18
N HIS A 146 -8.00 14.19 -14.33
CA HIS A 146 -8.22 15.00 -15.54
C HIS A 146 -9.66 14.96 -16.06
N LEU A 147 -10.37 13.84 -15.87
CA LEU A 147 -11.79 13.74 -16.24
C LEU A 147 -12.69 14.63 -15.37
N GLY A 148 -12.26 14.98 -14.15
CA GLY A 148 -13.02 15.82 -13.22
C GLY A 148 -14.33 15.21 -12.73
N ASP A 149 -14.57 13.92 -12.94
CA ASP A 149 -15.81 13.23 -12.56
C ASP A 149 -15.63 12.46 -11.24
N CYS A 150 -15.99 13.12 -10.13
CA CYS A 150 -15.95 12.54 -8.80
C CYS A 150 -16.86 11.32 -8.64
N GLU A 151 -18.00 11.25 -9.34
CA GLU A 151 -18.90 10.09 -9.26
C GLU A 151 -18.30 8.88 -9.97
N LEU A 152 -17.60 9.08 -11.08
CA LEU A 152 -16.82 8.04 -11.74
C LEU A 152 -15.69 7.53 -10.84
N ILE A 153 -14.94 8.42 -10.18
CA ILE A 153 -13.88 8.05 -9.23
C ILE A 153 -14.45 7.19 -8.10
N LYS A 154 -15.55 7.63 -7.48
CA LYS A 154 -16.23 6.89 -6.42
C LYS A 154 -16.68 5.50 -6.87
N LYS A 155 -17.28 5.38 -8.06
CA LYS A 155 -17.68 4.07 -8.64
C LYS A 155 -16.47 3.18 -8.90
N THR A 156 -15.39 3.75 -9.42
CA THR A 156 -14.13 3.05 -9.71
C THR A 156 -13.49 2.53 -8.42
N SER A 157 -13.42 3.36 -7.38
CA SER A 157 -12.90 2.97 -6.06
C SER A 157 -13.81 1.97 -5.34
N ALA A 158 -15.14 2.02 -5.54
CA ALA A 158 -16.04 0.99 -5.04
C ALA A 158 -15.85 -0.36 -5.76
N ALA A 159 -15.65 -0.34 -7.08
CA ALA A 159 -15.32 -1.56 -7.84
C ALA A 159 -13.99 -2.15 -7.37
N LEU A 160 -12.96 -1.30 -7.15
CA LEU A 160 -11.71 -1.72 -6.54
C LEU A 160 -11.92 -2.38 -5.18
N GLY A 161 -12.67 -1.72 -4.29
CA GLY A 161 -12.93 -2.22 -2.95
C GLY A 161 -13.57 -3.61 -2.96
N LYS A 162 -14.52 -3.86 -3.87
CA LYS A 162 -15.12 -5.19 -4.06
C LYS A 162 -14.09 -6.25 -4.46
N GLN A 163 -13.19 -5.93 -5.39
CA GLN A 163 -12.12 -6.85 -5.81
C GLN A 163 -11.17 -7.17 -4.64
N LEU A 164 -10.77 -6.16 -3.88
CA LEU A 164 -9.89 -6.29 -2.72
C LEU A 164 -10.52 -7.14 -1.60
N LYS A 165 -11.79 -6.89 -1.27
CA LYS A 165 -12.52 -7.68 -0.27
C LYS A 165 -12.65 -9.14 -0.68
N ALA A 166 -12.86 -9.43 -1.97
CA ALA A 166 -13.02 -10.79 -2.46
C ALA A 166 -11.78 -11.65 -2.22
N ILE A 167 -10.58 -11.05 -2.20
CA ILE A 167 -9.32 -11.72 -1.89
C ILE A 167 -8.87 -11.53 -0.43
N GLY A 168 -9.67 -10.86 0.39
CA GLY A 168 -9.42 -10.68 1.81
C GLY A 168 -8.47 -9.53 2.15
N ILE A 169 -8.44 -8.43 1.39
CA ILE A 169 -7.71 -7.21 1.74
C ILE A 169 -8.67 -6.21 2.40
N ASP A 170 -8.29 -5.64 3.54
CA ASP A 170 -9.15 -4.72 4.30
C ASP A 170 -8.72 -3.26 4.17
N TRP A 171 -7.46 -3.03 3.82
CA TRP A 171 -6.84 -1.73 3.85
C TRP A 171 -5.96 -1.55 2.62
N ILE A 172 -5.94 -0.36 2.04
CA ILE A 172 -4.94 0.02 1.05
C ILE A 172 -4.26 1.34 1.40
N HIS A 173 -2.99 1.45 1.02
CA HIS A 173 -2.23 2.70 1.03
C HIS A 173 -2.61 3.53 -0.21
N SER A 174 -3.82 4.08 -0.20
CA SER A 174 -4.39 4.89 -1.27
C SER A 174 -5.62 5.61 -0.70
N PRO A 175 -6.00 6.81 -1.16
CA PRO A 175 -5.45 7.54 -2.30
C PRO A 175 -4.11 8.26 -2.05
N VAL A 176 -3.36 8.46 -3.13
CA VAL A 176 -2.27 9.43 -3.19
C VAL A 176 -2.89 10.84 -3.25
N VAL A 177 -2.47 11.68 -2.31
CA VAL A 177 -2.93 13.08 -2.17
C VAL A 177 -1.81 14.10 -2.32
N ASP A 178 -0.65 13.67 -2.82
CA ASP A 178 0.41 14.58 -3.21
C ASP A 178 -0.04 15.44 -4.38
N VAL A 179 0.03 16.76 -4.26
CA VAL A 179 -0.33 17.70 -5.33
C VAL A 179 0.88 17.87 -6.25
N ASN A 180 0.83 17.27 -7.45
CA ASN A 180 2.00 17.09 -8.31
C ASN A 180 2.35 18.37 -9.12
N VAL A 181 2.72 19.43 -8.41
CA VAL A 181 3.07 20.74 -8.97
C VAL A 181 4.44 20.78 -9.65
N ASN A 182 5.31 19.80 -9.37
CA ASN A 182 6.62 19.71 -9.98
C ASN A 182 6.59 18.70 -11.15
N PRO A 183 6.69 19.16 -12.41
CA PRO A 183 6.65 18.27 -13.57
C PRO A 183 7.89 17.37 -13.67
N ALA A 184 8.98 17.69 -12.97
CA ALA A 184 10.18 16.85 -12.89
C ALA A 184 10.08 15.78 -11.79
N ASN A 185 8.95 15.67 -11.09
CA ASN A 185 8.75 14.70 -10.03
C ASN A 185 8.76 13.26 -10.56
N PRO A 186 9.78 12.46 -10.22
CA PRO A 186 9.91 11.10 -10.75
C PRO A 186 9.08 10.08 -9.97
N GLU A 187 8.77 10.36 -8.70
CA GLU A 187 8.18 9.42 -7.76
C GLU A 187 6.65 9.44 -7.82
N ILE A 188 6.05 10.64 -7.83
CA ILE A 188 4.60 10.82 -7.83
C ILE A 188 4.06 10.74 -9.24
N TYR A 189 4.54 11.59 -10.15
CA TYR A 189 4.18 11.53 -11.57
C TYR A 189 2.67 11.31 -11.80
N THR A 190 2.28 10.24 -12.52
CA THR A 190 0.89 9.88 -12.82
C THR A 190 0.10 9.27 -11.65
N ARG A 191 0.71 9.13 -10.46
CA ARG A 191 0.07 8.63 -9.23
C ARG A 191 -0.75 9.70 -8.52
N SER A 192 -0.43 10.98 -8.73
CA SER A 192 -1.30 12.08 -8.28
C SER A 192 -2.50 12.23 -9.21
N TYR A 193 -3.59 12.79 -8.69
CA TYR A 193 -4.74 13.16 -9.51
C TYR A 193 -4.48 14.41 -10.35
N CYS A 194 -3.74 15.40 -9.83
CA CYS A 194 -3.55 16.71 -10.46
C CYS A 194 -2.48 17.55 -9.73
N GLU A 195 -2.07 18.64 -10.36
CA GLU A 195 -1.29 19.75 -9.80
C GLU A 195 -2.15 20.78 -9.03
N ASP A 196 -3.48 20.65 -9.06
CA ASP A 196 -4.41 21.51 -8.32
C ASP A 196 -4.88 20.85 -7.01
N THR A 197 -4.69 21.57 -5.90
CA THR A 197 -5.04 21.12 -4.55
C THR A 197 -6.52 20.77 -4.39
N GLU A 198 -7.44 21.59 -4.90
CA GLU A 198 -8.88 21.36 -4.72
C GLU A 198 -9.34 20.15 -5.54
N VAL A 199 -8.78 19.96 -6.73
CA VAL A 199 -9.01 18.77 -7.55
C VAL A 199 -8.55 17.51 -6.81
N VAL A 200 -7.34 17.51 -6.26
CA VAL A 200 -6.80 16.37 -5.49
C VAL A 200 -7.68 16.04 -4.29
N ILE A 201 -8.11 17.04 -3.53
CA ILE A 201 -9.01 16.86 -2.38
C ILE A 201 -10.35 16.26 -2.81
N GLY A 202 -10.97 16.79 -3.88
CA GLY A 202 -12.24 16.28 -4.42
C GLY A 202 -12.15 14.82 -4.85
N CYS A 203 -11.11 14.49 -5.61
CA CYS A 203 -10.81 13.13 -6.07
C CYS A 203 -10.57 12.17 -4.90
N ALA A 204 -9.77 12.58 -3.91
CA ALA A 204 -9.45 11.78 -2.74
C ALA A 204 -10.69 11.49 -1.90
N ARG A 205 -11.56 12.50 -1.68
CA ARG A 205 -12.85 12.32 -0.98
C ARG A 205 -13.74 11.32 -1.71
N ALA A 206 -13.87 11.44 -3.02
CA ALA A 206 -14.64 10.50 -3.84
C ALA A 206 -14.10 9.08 -3.75
N ALA A 207 -12.77 8.93 -3.85
CA ALA A 207 -12.11 7.64 -3.76
C ALA A 207 -12.33 6.98 -2.39
N LEU A 208 -12.14 7.73 -1.29
CA LEU A 208 -12.38 7.25 0.07
C LEU A 208 -13.85 6.85 0.30
N GLN A 209 -14.82 7.60 -0.26
CA GLN A 209 -16.23 7.21 -0.20
C GLN A 209 -16.48 5.88 -0.94
N GLY A 210 -15.86 5.70 -2.11
CA GLY A 210 -15.93 4.45 -2.86
C GLY A 210 -15.36 3.26 -2.09
N LEU A 211 -14.14 3.38 -1.55
CA LEU A 211 -13.51 2.35 -0.72
C LEU A 211 -14.35 2.00 0.51
N LYS A 212 -14.82 3.03 1.23
CA LYS A 212 -15.67 2.88 2.42
C LYS A 212 -16.96 2.13 2.11
N SER A 213 -17.59 2.37 0.94
CA SER A 213 -18.81 1.66 0.53
C SER A 213 -18.61 0.15 0.35
N SER A 214 -17.35 -0.29 0.22
CA SER A 214 -16.95 -1.69 0.10
C SER A 214 -16.23 -2.22 1.34
N ASN A 215 -16.29 -1.51 2.48
CA ASN A 215 -15.60 -1.87 3.73
C ASN A 215 -14.08 -2.03 3.57
N VAL A 216 -13.47 -1.19 2.73
CA VAL A 216 -12.01 -1.06 2.59
C VAL A 216 -11.57 0.26 3.17
N ILE A 217 -10.54 0.22 4.01
CA ILE A 217 -9.89 1.39 4.60
C ILE A 217 -8.95 1.99 3.55
N GLY A 218 -9.00 3.31 3.37
CA GLY A 218 -7.99 4.06 2.62
C GLY A 218 -7.02 4.77 3.56
N CYS A 219 -5.79 4.96 3.11
CA CYS A 219 -4.76 5.72 3.82
C CYS A 219 -4.20 6.79 2.89
N LEU A 220 -4.31 8.04 3.32
CA LEU A 220 -3.78 9.19 2.61
C LEU A 220 -2.25 9.17 2.67
N LYS A 221 -1.62 9.44 1.53
CA LYS A 221 -0.16 9.49 1.43
C LYS A 221 0.31 10.53 0.40
N HIS A 222 1.50 11.09 0.51
CA HIS A 222 2.58 10.72 1.44
C HIS A 222 2.89 11.90 2.37
N TYR A 223 2.33 11.91 3.59
CA TYR A 223 2.57 13.02 4.53
C TYR A 223 4.08 13.26 4.77
N PRO A 224 4.56 14.52 4.73
CA PRO A 224 3.81 15.78 4.68
C PRO A 224 3.50 16.31 3.27
N GLY A 225 3.67 15.51 2.24
CA GLY A 225 3.51 15.85 0.82
C GLY A 225 4.81 15.65 0.04
N ARG A 226 4.70 15.00 -1.12
CA ARG A 226 5.81 14.67 -2.03
C ARG A 226 5.59 15.19 -3.45
N GLY A 227 4.60 16.05 -3.65
CA GLY A 227 4.20 16.50 -4.98
C GLY A 227 5.13 17.56 -5.59
N ASP A 228 5.85 18.32 -4.75
CA ASP A 228 6.85 19.32 -5.17
C ASP A 228 8.29 18.85 -4.86
N THR A 229 8.70 17.75 -5.46
CA THR A 229 10.07 17.26 -5.37
C THR A 229 10.56 16.74 -6.71
N ALA A 230 11.84 16.94 -6.99
CA ALA A 230 12.52 16.35 -8.14
C ALA A 230 13.39 15.13 -7.73
N PHE A 231 13.28 14.66 -6.48
CA PHE A 231 14.07 13.56 -5.94
C PHE A 231 13.17 12.44 -5.44
N ASP A 232 13.50 11.21 -5.82
CA ASP A 232 12.79 10.00 -5.41
C ASP A 232 13.30 9.50 -4.05
N ALA A 233 12.41 9.48 -3.05
CA ALA A 233 12.72 9.09 -1.69
C ALA A 233 13.19 7.63 -1.54
N HIS A 234 12.99 6.76 -2.54
CA HIS A 234 13.52 5.40 -2.54
C HIS A 234 15.07 5.37 -2.60
N PHE A 235 15.70 6.41 -3.13
CA PHE A 235 17.15 6.46 -3.34
C PHE A 235 17.89 7.34 -2.33
N GLY A 236 17.19 8.00 -1.42
CA GLY A 236 17.81 8.82 -0.39
C GLY A 236 16.84 9.76 0.32
N VAL A 237 17.39 10.65 1.14
CA VAL A 237 16.63 11.70 1.82
C VAL A 237 17.00 13.03 1.17
N SER A 238 16.00 13.83 0.84
CA SER A 238 16.18 15.18 0.27
C SER A 238 15.57 16.21 1.23
N ASP A 239 16.25 17.36 1.35
CA ASP A 239 15.69 18.51 2.03
C ASP A 239 14.43 19.01 1.31
N ILE A 240 13.48 19.55 2.07
CA ILE A 240 12.28 20.21 1.53
C ILE A 240 12.42 21.72 1.78
N PRO A 241 13.11 22.47 0.89
CA PRO A 241 13.39 23.90 1.10
C PRO A 241 12.18 24.79 0.73
N LEU A 242 10.98 24.37 1.12
CA LEU A 242 9.73 25.07 0.82
C LEU A 242 9.34 25.97 1.98
N SER A 243 8.75 27.14 1.67
CA SER A 243 8.21 28.01 2.71
C SER A 243 7.01 27.34 3.39
N LYS A 244 6.73 27.70 4.65
CA LYS A 244 5.54 27.22 5.36
C LYS A 244 4.25 27.49 4.56
N GLU A 245 4.13 28.67 3.96
CA GLU A 245 2.98 29.03 3.12
C GLU A 245 2.84 28.08 1.93
N HIS A 246 3.95 27.77 1.25
CA HIS A 246 3.95 26.81 0.14
C HIS A 246 3.56 25.41 0.61
N MET A 247 4.14 24.94 1.72
CA MET A 247 3.80 23.64 2.33
C MET A 247 2.30 23.56 2.65
N MET A 248 1.71 24.59 3.27
CA MET A 248 0.28 24.63 3.59
C MET A 248 -0.62 24.70 2.35
N LYS A 249 -0.12 25.27 1.24
CA LYS A 249 -0.89 25.40 0.00
C LYS A 249 -0.94 24.11 -0.82
N TYR A 250 0.16 23.36 -0.85
CA TYR A 250 0.32 22.24 -1.81
C TYR A 250 0.66 20.89 -1.17
N GLN A 251 1.27 20.85 0.01
CA GLN A 251 1.80 19.61 0.57
C GLN A 251 0.95 19.10 1.77
N ILE A 252 0.49 20.02 2.61
CA ILE A 252 -0.31 19.73 3.82
C ILE A 252 -1.78 20.07 3.54
N VAL A 253 -2.47 19.16 2.85
CA VAL A 253 -3.85 19.32 2.35
C VAL A 253 -4.81 18.24 2.87
#